data_AF-A0A962EQE1-F1
#
_entry.id   AF-A0A962EQE1-F1
#
_cell.length_a   1.000
_cell.length_b   1.000
_cell.length_c   1.000
_cell.angle_alpha   90.00
_cell.angle_beta   90.00
_cell.angle_gamma   90.00
#
_symmetry.space_group_name_H-M   'P 1'
#
loop_
_entity.id
_entity.type
_entity.pdbx_description
1 polymer ?
#
loop_
_entity_poly.entity_id
_entity_poly.type
_entity_poly.pdbx_seq_one_letter_code
_entity_poly.pdbx_strand_id
1 'polypeptide(L)'
;MHKYKIVAAKNGQFRVQFVYNAEIMVWSENYKAKSSAENCIESLKKNAPGAPVVDLSKGEDGKGYRFEIEKSKDGQFYVRFRASNNEIMVRSELYKSKSSAKNCIKSVQERSKAAPVLDEA
;
A
#
# COMPACT_ATOMS: atom_id res chain seq x y z
N MET A 1 -2.70 16.98 3.07
CA MET A 1 -1.34 16.57 3.56
C MET A 1 -1.19 15.06 3.41
N HIS A 2 0.01 14.55 3.10
CA HIS A 2 0.30 13.11 3.00
C HIS A 2 1.35 12.69 4.04
N LYS A 3 1.28 11.46 4.57
CA LYS A 3 2.23 10.91 5.53
C LYS A 3 2.18 9.38 5.60
N TYR A 4 3.27 8.75 6.01
CA TYR A 4 3.25 7.41 6.58
C TYR A 4 2.98 7.50 8.07
N LYS A 5 2.17 6.58 8.59
CA LYS A 5 1.98 6.37 10.03
C LYS A 5 2.42 4.95 10.41
N ILE A 6 3.13 4.83 11.51
CA ILE A 6 3.23 3.57 12.26
C ILE A 6 2.22 3.68 13.39
N VAL A 7 1.28 2.75 13.49
CA VAL A 7 0.24 2.74 14.53
C VAL A 7 0.28 1.45 15.33
N ALA A 8 -0.15 1.51 16.59
CA ALA A 8 -0.37 0.33 17.40
C ALA A 8 -1.50 -0.54 16.83
N ALA A 9 -1.31 -1.85 16.86
CA ALA A 9 -2.28 -2.87 16.52
C ALA A 9 -2.49 -3.81 17.72
N LYS A 10 -3.39 -4.79 17.58
CA LYS A 10 -3.69 -5.75 18.66
C LYS A 10 -2.43 -6.49 19.12
N ASN A 11 -2.38 -6.85 20.41
CA ASN A 11 -1.31 -7.67 21.00
C ASN A 11 0.09 -7.06 20.87
N GLY A 12 0.21 -5.73 20.95
CA GLY A 12 1.50 -5.02 20.86
C GLY A 12 2.14 -5.08 19.46
N GLN A 13 1.34 -5.36 18.43
CA GLN A 13 1.80 -5.35 17.04
C GLN A 13 1.77 -3.93 16.45
N PHE A 14 2.36 -3.77 15.27
CA PHE A 14 2.50 -2.51 14.56
C PHE A 14 1.89 -2.59 13.18
N ARG A 15 1.32 -1.51 12.67
CA ARG A 15 0.79 -1.43 11.30
C ARG A 15 1.23 -0.15 10.63
N VAL A 16 1.57 -0.24 9.35
CA VAL A 16 1.88 0.91 8.50
C VAL A 16 0.60 1.39 7.82
N GLN A 17 0.40 2.71 7.76
CA GLN A 17 -0.64 3.35 6.97
C GLN A 17 -0.03 4.45 6.10
N PHE A 18 -0.44 4.54 4.83
CA PHE A 18 -0.21 5.73 4.02
C PHE A 18 -1.49 6.56 3.96
N VAL A 19 -1.43 7.79 4.44
CA VAL A 19 -2.58 8.68 4.59
C VAL A 19 -2.45 9.85 3.63
N TYR A 20 -3.53 10.18 2.92
CA TYR A 20 -3.65 11.38 2.09
C TYR A 20 -4.94 12.12 2.43
N ASN A 21 -4.83 13.41 2.78
CA ASN A 21 -5.99 14.25 3.13
C ASN A 21 -6.94 13.63 4.18
N ALA A 22 -6.35 13.01 5.21
CA ALA A 22 -7.02 12.29 6.29
C ALA A 22 -7.60 10.91 5.92
N GLU A 23 -7.55 10.50 4.66
CA GLU A 23 -7.98 9.17 4.21
C GLU A 23 -6.81 8.19 4.21
N ILE A 24 -7.02 6.97 4.72
CA ILE A 24 -6.04 5.87 4.63
C ILE A 24 -6.15 5.26 3.25
N MET A 25 -5.14 5.49 2.42
CA MET A 25 -5.13 4.96 1.05
C MET A 25 -4.75 3.49 1.02
N VAL A 26 -3.71 3.12 1.78
CA VAL A 26 -3.21 1.74 1.90
C VAL A 26 -2.66 1.47 3.29
N TRP A 27 -2.67 0.20 3.68
CA TRP A 27 -2.10 -0.25 4.95
C TRP A 27 -1.45 -1.63 4.87
N SER A 28 -0.50 -1.89 5.76
CA SER A 28 0.14 -3.20 5.90
C SER A 28 -0.67 -4.16 6.77
N GLU A 29 -0.34 -5.44 6.71
CA GLU A 29 -0.67 -6.38 7.79
C GLU A 29 0.00 -5.97 9.11
N ASN A 30 -0.37 -6.66 10.20
CA ASN A 30 0.23 -6.42 11.51
C ASN A 30 1.63 -7.05 11.61
N TYR A 31 2.62 -6.24 11.95
CA TYR A 31 3.98 -6.65 12.24
C TYR A 31 4.20 -6.87 13.74
N LYS A 32 4.96 -7.91 14.10
CA LYS A 32 5.33 -8.15 15.51
C LYS A 32 6.39 -7.18 16.04
N ALA A 33 7.19 -6.59 15.16
CA ALA A 33 8.26 -5.68 15.51
C ALA A 33 8.11 -4.36 14.76
N LYS A 34 8.40 -3.26 15.44
CA LYS A 34 8.37 -1.92 14.86
C LYS A 34 9.37 -1.77 13.71
N SER A 35 10.54 -2.40 13.81
CA SER A 35 11.54 -2.43 12.75
C SER A 35 11.01 -3.02 11.43
N SER A 36 10.07 -3.98 11.49
CA SER A 36 9.41 -4.48 10.28
C SER A 36 8.50 -3.44 9.63
N ALA A 37 7.83 -2.60 10.43
CA ALA A 37 7.02 -1.48 9.93
C ALA A 37 7.92 -0.40 9.29
N GLU A 38 9.06 -0.08 9.91
CA GLU A 38 10.07 0.84 9.37
C GLU A 38 10.62 0.33 8.03
N ASN A 39 11.03 -0.93 7.96
CA ASN A 39 11.50 -1.57 6.71
C ASN A 39 10.42 -1.56 5.61
N CYS A 40 9.15 -1.75 5.98
CA CYS A 40 8.03 -1.65 5.05
C CYS A 40 7.94 -0.24 4.44
N ILE A 41 8.01 0.80 5.28
CA ILE A 41 8.00 2.20 4.83
C ILE A 41 9.19 2.52 3.94
N GLU A 42 10.40 2.12 4.32
CA GLU A 42 11.61 2.35 3.53
C GLU A 42 11.52 1.71 2.13
N SER A 43 11.04 0.47 2.07
CA SER A 43 10.84 -0.23 0.81
C SER A 43 9.74 0.45 -0.04
N LEU A 44 8.64 0.92 0.56
CA LEU A 44 7.62 1.67 -0.16
C LEU A 44 8.16 3.00 -0.71
N LYS A 45 8.96 3.74 0.08
CA LYS A 45 9.60 4.99 -0.34
C LYS A 45 10.52 4.81 -1.54
N LYS A 46 11.28 3.71 -1.52
CA LYS A 46 12.24 3.37 -2.58
C LYS A 46 11.56 2.87 -3.85
N ASN A 47 10.59 1.96 -3.70
CA ASN A 47 10.14 1.14 -4.82
C ASN A 47 8.78 1.55 -5.37
N ALA A 48 7.89 2.14 -4.57
CA ALA A 48 6.56 2.52 -5.05
C ALA A 48 6.56 3.56 -6.19
N PRO A 49 7.38 4.64 -6.18
CA PRO A 49 7.28 5.71 -7.18
C PRO A 49 7.43 5.27 -8.64
N GLY A 50 8.22 4.22 -8.90
CA GLY A 50 8.49 3.71 -10.25
C GLY A 50 7.90 2.32 -10.51
N ALA A 51 7.15 1.75 -9.57
CA ALA A 51 6.64 0.40 -9.74
C ALA A 51 5.55 0.34 -10.83
N PRO A 52 5.58 -0.68 -11.72
CA PRO A 52 4.54 -0.90 -12.71
C PRO A 52 3.20 -1.20 -12.04
N VAL A 53 2.13 -1.01 -12.81
CA VAL A 53 0.76 -1.37 -12.43
C VAL A 53 0.33 -2.58 -13.25
N VAL A 54 -0.12 -3.63 -12.58
CA VAL A 54 -0.65 -4.85 -13.17
C VAL A 54 -2.15 -4.92 -12.86
N ASP A 55 -2.98 -4.99 -13.90
CA ASP A 55 -4.43 -5.14 -13.79
C ASP A 55 -4.83 -6.61 -13.86
N LEU A 56 -4.79 -7.30 -12.71
CA LEU A 56 -5.19 -8.70 -12.59
C LEU A 56 -6.64 -8.92 -13.02
N SER A 57 -7.50 -7.90 -12.90
CA SER A 57 -8.89 -7.98 -13.38
C SER A 57 -9.02 -8.04 -14.92
N LYS A 58 -7.92 -7.85 -15.65
CA LYS A 58 -7.80 -8.04 -17.10
C LYS A 58 -6.96 -9.27 -17.48
N GLY A 59 -6.53 -10.07 -16.52
CA GLY A 59 -5.66 -11.22 -16.76
C GLY A 59 -4.19 -10.85 -17.01
N GLU A 60 -3.77 -9.64 -16.65
CA GLU A 60 -2.36 -9.26 -16.69
C GLU A 60 -1.58 -9.99 -15.58
N ASP A 61 -0.28 -10.21 -15.78
CA ASP A 61 0.63 -10.76 -14.77
C ASP A 61 1.86 -9.86 -14.59
N GLY A 62 2.66 -10.14 -13.56
CA GLY A 62 3.88 -9.38 -13.32
C GLY A 62 4.76 -9.98 -12.24
N LYS A 63 6.02 -9.54 -12.24
CA LYS A 63 7.07 -9.96 -11.29
C LYS A 63 7.76 -8.73 -10.73
N GLY A 64 8.49 -8.92 -9.64
CA GLY A 64 9.19 -7.81 -8.98
C GLY A 64 8.24 -6.89 -8.20
N TYR A 65 8.76 -5.71 -7.83
CA TYR A 65 7.96 -4.66 -7.21
C TYR A 65 6.88 -4.18 -8.17
N ARG A 66 5.63 -4.16 -7.72
CA ARG A 66 4.48 -3.79 -8.56
C ARG A 66 3.28 -3.42 -7.73
N PHE A 67 2.41 -2.58 -8.30
CA PHE A 67 1.03 -2.46 -7.87
C PHE A 67 0.17 -3.46 -8.61
N GLU A 68 -0.80 -4.05 -7.92
CA GLU A 68 -1.79 -4.94 -8.51
C GLU A 68 -3.18 -4.36 -8.28
N ILE A 69 -3.99 -4.28 -9.33
CA ILE A 69 -5.44 -4.03 -9.23
C ILE A 69 -6.15 -5.37 -9.39
N GLU A 70 -6.91 -5.77 -8.37
CA GLU A 70 -7.68 -7.00 -8.38
C GLU A 70 -9.17 -6.70 -8.17
N LYS A 71 -10.04 -7.56 -8.72
CA LYS A 71 -11.50 -7.46 -8.58
C LYS A 71 -11.96 -8.45 -7.51
N SER A 72 -12.70 -7.97 -6.51
CA SER A 72 -13.32 -8.80 -5.49
C SER A 72 -14.57 -9.52 -6.03
N LYS A 73 -15.06 -10.51 -5.28
CA LYS A 73 -16.21 -11.35 -5.66
C LYS A 73 -17.50 -10.57 -5.89
N ASP A 74 -17.68 -9.48 -5.16
CA ASP A 74 -18.81 -8.54 -5.25
C ASP A 74 -18.60 -7.45 -6.33
N GLY A 75 -17.54 -7.57 -7.12
CA GLY A 75 -17.29 -6.72 -8.29
C GLY A 75 -16.56 -5.41 -8.00
N GLN A 76 -16.20 -5.13 -6.75
CA GLN A 76 -15.37 -4.00 -6.37
C GLN A 76 -13.89 -4.25 -6.71
N PHE A 77 -13.05 -3.22 -6.60
CA PHE A 77 -11.63 -3.25 -6.95
C PHE A 77 -10.78 -2.88 -5.75
N TYR A 78 -9.59 -3.45 -5.62
CA TYR A 78 -8.64 -3.02 -4.61
C TYR A 78 -7.22 -3.11 -5.13
N VAL A 79 -6.33 -2.40 -4.44
CA VAL A 79 -4.93 -2.27 -4.77
C VAL A 79 -4.10 -3.08 -3.77
N ARG A 80 -3.06 -3.74 -4.25
CA ARG A 80 -1.96 -4.25 -3.43
C ARG A 80 -0.64 -3.71 -3.96
N PHE A 81 0.33 -3.50 -3.08
CA PHE A 81 1.73 -3.35 -3.49
C PHE A 81 2.49 -4.61 -3.11
N ARG A 82 3.18 -5.22 -4.08
CA ARG A 82 4.02 -6.40 -3.86
C ARG A 82 5.49 -6.06 -3.86
N ALA A 83 6.23 -6.74 -2.99
CA ALA A 83 7.68 -6.77 -3.01
C ALA A 83 8.21 -7.73 -4.08
N SER A 84 9.53 -7.67 -4.34
CA SER A 84 10.20 -8.52 -5.33
C SER A 84 10.09 -10.02 -5.03
N ASN A 85 9.95 -10.39 -3.76
CA ASN A 85 9.72 -11.75 -3.27
C ASN A 85 8.22 -12.18 -3.30
N ASN A 86 7.35 -11.42 -3.96
CA ASN A 86 5.89 -11.59 -4.01
C ASN A 86 5.12 -11.36 -2.69
N GLU A 87 5.78 -10.91 -1.62
CA GLU A 87 5.11 -10.51 -0.38
C GLU A 87 4.18 -9.31 -0.63
N ILE A 88 2.98 -9.33 -0.04
CA ILE A 88 2.07 -8.18 -0.05
C ILE A 88 2.49 -7.25 1.08
N MET A 89 2.98 -6.07 0.72
CA MET A 89 3.44 -5.08 1.70
C MET A 89 2.28 -4.25 2.25
N VAL A 90 1.41 -3.77 1.36
CA VAL A 90 0.24 -2.98 1.70
C VAL A 90 -0.92 -3.27 0.76
N ARG A 91 -2.14 -3.02 1.25
CA ARG A 91 -3.39 -3.10 0.48
C ARG A 91 -4.28 -1.89 0.72
N SER A 92 -5.13 -1.57 -0.23
CA SER A 92 -6.19 -0.57 -0.07
C SER A 92 -7.48 -1.17 0.46
N GLU A 93 -8.45 -0.28 0.70
CA GLU A 93 -9.86 -0.61 0.78
C GLU A 93 -10.42 -1.10 -0.56
N LEU A 94 -11.69 -1.52 -0.54
CA LEU A 94 -12.46 -1.83 -1.74
C LEU A 94 -13.01 -0.54 -2.34
N TYR A 95 -12.90 -0.42 -3.65
CA TYR A 95 -13.38 0.69 -4.46
C TYR A 95 -14.46 0.22 -5.43
N LYS A 96 -15.52 1.01 -5.59
CA LYS A 96 -16.58 0.73 -6.56
C LYS A 96 -16.11 0.81 -8.02
N SER A 97 -15.02 1.54 -8.30
CA SER A 97 -14.52 1.73 -9.66
C SER A 97 -13.02 1.45 -9.76
N LYS A 98 -12.61 0.92 -10.93
CA LYS A 98 -11.19 0.75 -11.27
C LYS A 98 -10.44 2.08 -11.29
N SER A 99 -11.11 3.18 -11.69
CA SER A 99 -10.51 4.52 -11.70
C SER A 99 -10.13 4.98 -10.30
N SER A 100 -10.94 4.68 -9.28
CA SER A 100 -10.62 4.95 -7.88
C SER A 100 -9.39 4.16 -7.42
N ALA A 101 -9.28 2.88 -7.79
CA ALA A 101 -8.09 2.07 -7.51
C ALA A 101 -6.82 2.66 -8.18
N LYS A 102 -6.93 3.10 -9.44
CA LYS A 102 -5.83 3.80 -10.13
C LYS A 102 -5.43 5.10 -9.46
N ASN A 103 -6.39 5.87 -8.95
CA ASN A 103 -6.12 7.11 -8.22
C ASN A 103 -5.42 6.84 -6.88
N CYS A 104 -5.76 5.74 -6.21
CA CYS A 104 -5.02 5.27 -5.03
C CYS A 104 -3.56 4.98 -5.36
N ILE A 105 -3.29 4.20 -6.42
CA ILE A 105 -1.93 3.91 -6.89
C ILE A 105 -1.16 5.19 -7.22
N LYS A 106 -1.75 6.07 -8.04
CA LYS A 106 -1.14 7.36 -8.42
C LYS A 106 -0.78 8.19 -7.19
N SER A 107 -1.66 8.21 -6.19
CA SER A 107 -1.42 8.93 -4.94
C SER A 107 -0.19 8.42 -4.21
N VAL A 108 -0.05 7.09 -4.09
CA VAL A 108 1.11 6.45 -3.47
C VAL A 108 2.37 6.70 -4.29
N GLN A 109 2.33 6.50 -5.61
CA GLN A 109 3.50 6.68 -6.50
C GLN A 109 4.08 8.11 -6.40
N GLU A 110 3.24 9.13 -6.49
CA GLU A 110 3.68 10.52 -6.51
C GLU A 110 4.20 11.03 -5.17
N ARG A 111 3.72 10.47 -4.05
CA ARG A 111 3.91 11.06 -2.71
C ARG A 111 4.73 10.19 -1.77
N SER A 112 4.85 8.89 -2.03
CA SER A 112 5.54 7.94 -1.15
C SER A 112 6.94 8.41 -0.78
N LYS A 113 7.77 8.74 -1.77
CA LYS A 113 9.19 9.09 -1.58
C LYS A 113 9.42 10.23 -0.57
N ALA A 114 8.59 11.28 -0.65
CA ALA A 114 8.73 12.47 0.18
C ALA A 114 7.84 12.44 1.44
N ALA A 115 7.06 11.39 1.64
CA ALA A 115 6.12 11.32 2.75
C ALA A 115 6.86 11.31 4.10
N PRO A 116 6.54 12.23 5.03
CA PRO A 116 7.05 12.17 6.38
C PRO A 116 6.55 10.89 7.06
N VAL A 117 7.35 10.37 7.98
CA VAL A 117 6.96 9.24 8.84
C VAL A 117 6.55 9.81 10.19
N LEU A 118 5.36 9.42 10.65
CA LEU A 118 4.85 9.75 11.97
C LEU A 118 4.64 8.45 12.73
N ASP A 119 5.26 8.36 13.89
CA ASP A 119 5.09 7.23 14.79
C ASP A 119 4.00 7.56 15.83
N GLU A 120 2.90 6.80 15.79
CA GLU A 120 1.72 6.92 16.66
C GLU A 120 1.45 5.58 17.38
N ALA A 121 2.44 4.68 17.45
CA ALA A 121 2.33 3.37 18.09
C ALA A 121 2.69 3.39 19.59
#